data_AF-W2FW09-F1
#
_entry.id   AF-W2FW09-F1
#
_cell.length_a   1.000
_cell.length_b   1.000
_cell.length_c   1.000
_cell.angle_alpha   90.00
_cell.angle_beta   90.00
_cell.angle_gamma   90.00
#
_symmetry.space_group_name_H-M   'P 1'
#
loop_
_entity.id
_entity.type
_entity.pdbx_description
1 polymer ?
#
loop_
_entity_poly.entity_id
_entity_poly.type
_entity_poly.pdbx_seq_one_letter_code
_entity_poly.pdbx_strand_id
1 'polypeptide(L)'
;MSRSDHEDDWIGEVQHREGFVLDEQSMSALEIPDREVTYRRANVETQFMTSRFDSQIEDAFAPPPPGKVTFTTSPATLQDLEDGSSTVLGLDPKPKIFDLGAASTGVESSKSQVFVPTGEVPDAREVGYRQVNPMFESCEPADVIFRTLHKAMRAQDVEFSCSPDWTMDAYALIAAEELFFNVQLHRLAMKSTIRVDFNLRSGDELKFLGLTDSIRKECRSIDKDMIGLPELSFDILADWSAPGELFPGSLSVDSQELSMLLLEINSEAPPFTRYEVAKRLKELCQYDSNRRALADLLKEQFVTGLQSMLKDDNEDIVRFAIYTILNFADDISTLNDLELPRLPETLRDILTLSQKESTKKLAGDLYKTINAVC
;
A
#
# COMPACT_ATOMS: atom_id res chain seq x y z
N MET A 1 -13.99 65.67 36.63
CA MET A 1 -14.52 65.23 35.32
C MET A 1 -14.70 63.73 35.42
N SER A 2 -15.87 63.29 35.89
CA SER A 2 -16.94 62.59 35.11
C SER A 2 -16.57 61.12 34.84
N ARG A 3 -17.11 60.18 35.63
CA ARG A 3 -18.26 59.26 35.31
C ARG A 3 -17.84 58.14 34.32
N SER A 4 -18.18 56.86 34.47
CA SER A 4 -19.17 56.15 35.30
C SER A 4 -18.99 54.63 35.15
N ASP A 5 -19.50 53.90 36.15
CA ASP A 5 -19.75 52.46 36.22
C ASP A 5 -20.60 51.92 35.05
N HIS A 6 -20.40 50.65 34.67
CA HIS A 6 -21.48 49.63 34.67
C HIS A 6 -20.97 48.21 34.48
N GLU A 7 -21.52 47.35 35.33
CA GLU A 7 -21.35 45.92 35.48
C GLU A 7 -22.25 45.13 34.51
N ASP A 8 -21.99 43.83 34.46
CA ASP A 8 -22.92 42.70 34.28
C ASP A 8 -23.45 42.29 32.89
N ASP A 9 -23.11 41.03 32.57
CA ASP A 9 -23.93 39.90 32.13
C ASP A 9 -25.02 40.11 31.07
N TRP A 10 -25.08 39.19 30.10
CA TRP A 10 -26.17 38.20 29.95
C TRP A 10 -26.02 37.47 28.61
N ILE A 11 -25.94 36.14 28.69
CA ILE A 11 -26.24 35.23 27.58
C ILE A 11 -27.69 35.46 27.15
N GLY A 12 -27.90 35.70 25.85
CA GLY A 12 -29.23 35.83 25.23
C GLY A 12 -29.39 34.89 24.04
N GLU A 13 -30.06 33.77 24.30
CA GLU A 13 -30.89 32.94 23.41
C GLU A 13 -30.71 33.05 21.88
N VAL A 14 -30.11 32.01 21.28
CA VAL A 14 -30.34 31.69 19.87
C VAL A 14 -31.65 30.90 19.78
N GLN A 15 -32.74 31.59 19.45
CA GLN A 15 -34.02 30.97 19.12
C GLN A 15 -33.89 30.15 17.82
N HIS A 16 -34.20 28.87 17.91
CA HIS A 16 -34.53 28.04 16.76
C HIS A 16 -35.80 28.59 16.09
N ARG A 17 -35.71 28.98 14.83
CA ARG A 17 -36.87 28.95 13.93
C ARG A 17 -36.47 28.72 12.48
N GLU A 18 -37.29 27.90 11.85
CA GLU A 18 -37.19 27.29 10.53
C GLU A 18 -37.17 28.29 9.36
N GLY A 19 -36.60 27.85 8.24
CA GLY A 19 -37.01 28.26 6.90
C GLY A 19 -36.16 29.33 6.23
N PHE A 20 -35.17 28.92 5.42
CA PHE A 20 -34.64 29.80 4.38
C PHE A 20 -35.65 29.86 3.22
N VAL A 21 -36.44 30.93 3.19
CA VAL A 21 -37.13 31.39 1.98
C VAL A 21 -36.20 32.40 1.31
N LEU A 22 -35.74 32.08 0.09
CA LEU A 22 -35.02 33.03 -0.75
C LEU A 22 -36.02 34.05 -1.32
N ASP A 23 -35.87 35.31 -0.91
CA ASP A 23 -36.60 36.44 -1.48
C ASP A 23 -35.80 36.99 -2.69
N GLU A 24 -36.41 36.96 -3.88
CA GLU A 24 -35.78 37.26 -5.18
C GLU A 24 -35.42 38.76 -5.38
N GLN A 25 -35.53 39.60 -4.35
CA GLN A 25 -35.35 41.06 -4.47
C GLN A 25 -33.99 41.58 -3.97
N SER A 26 -33.04 40.70 -3.65
CA SER A 26 -31.70 41.08 -3.16
C SER A 26 -30.57 41.03 -4.21
N MET A 27 -30.87 40.70 -5.47
CA MET A 27 -29.88 40.50 -6.55
C MET A 27 -29.61 41.73 -7.44
N SER A 28 -29.84 42.95 -6.94
CA SER A 28 -29.67 44.17 -7.75
C SER A 28 -28.78 45.26 -7.12
N ALA A 29 -27.96 44.93 -6.12
CA ALA A 29 -27.12 45.91 -5.41
C ALA A 29 -25.60 45.64 -5.44
N LEU A 30 -25.10 44.77 -6.33
CA LEU A 30 -23.66 44.55 -6.55
C LEU A 30 -23.31 44.60 -8.04
N GLU A 31 -23.66 45.71 -8.72
CA GLU A 31 -23.05 46.08 -9.99
C GLU A 31 -21.63 46.62 -9.73
N ILE A 32 -20.61 45.82 -10.06
CA ILE A 32 -19.22 46.28 -10.15
C ILE A 32 -18.99 46.70 -11.61
N PRO A 33 -18.46 47.90 -11.90
CA PRO A 33 -18.30 48.39 -13.27
C PRO A 33 -17.30 47.55 -14.07
N ASP A 34 -17.58 47.35 -15.37
CA ASP A 34 -16.70 46.73 -16.35
C ASP A 34 -15.32 47.42 -16.38
N ARG A 35 -14.34 46.82 -15.69
CA ARG A 35 -12.92 47.04 -15.97
C ARG A 35 -12.44 45.86 -16.80
N GLU A 36 -12.05 46.12 -18.04
CA GLU A 36 -11.29 45.19 -18.86
C GLU A 36 -10.01 44.77 -18.11
N VAL A 37 -10.03 43.58 -17.52
CA VAL A 37 -8.82 42.92 -17.04
C VAL A 37 -8.17 42.26 -18.25
N THR A 38 -7.21 42.96 -18.86
CA THR A 38 -6.35 42.38 -19.89
C THR A 38 -5.37 41.41 -19.23
N TYR A 39 -5.63 40.12 -19.37
CA TYR A 39 -4.64 39.09 -19.09
C TYR A 39 -3.53 39.19 -20.16
N ARG A 40 -2.36 39.73 -19.81
CA ARG A 40 -1.14 39.44 -20.58
C ARG A 40 -0.79 37.97 -20.35
N ARG A 41 -1.17 37.10 -21.28
CA ARG A 41 -0.48 35.82 -21.44
C ARG A 41 0.98 36.12 -21.70
N ALA A 42 1.87 35.61 -20.87
CA ALA A 42 3.27 35.51 -21.25
C ALA A 42 3.33 34.56 -22.45
N ASN A 43 3.64 35.09 -23.63
CA ASN A 43 4.08 34.29 -24.76
C ASN A 43 5.46 33.73 -24.40
N VAL A 44 5.51 32.50 -23.91
CA VAL A 44 6.72 31.68 -24.06
C VAL A 44 6.41 30.73 -25.20
N GLU A 45 6.87 31.12 -26.39
CA GLU A 45 6.88 30.27 -27.57
C GLU A 45 7.57 28.94 -27.21
N THR A 46 6.82 27.84 -27.31
CA THR A 46 7.40 26.51 -27.47
C THR A 46 8.13 26.48 -28.80
N GLN A 47 9.41 26.88 -28.81
CA GLN A 47 10.32 26.51 -29.88
C GLN A 47 10.56 25.01 -29.79
N PHE A 48 9.77 24.24 -30.54
CA PHE A 48 10.15 22.89 -30.93
C PHE A 48 11.43 23.00 -31.76
N MET A 49 12.57 22.72 -31.14
CA MET A 49 13.82 22.45 -31.84
C MET A 49 13.67 21.14 -32.61
N THR A 50 13.12 21.21 -33.83
CA THR A 50 13.35 20.20 -34.85
C THR A 50 14.75 20.43 -35.42
N SER A 51 15.80 19.92 -34.76
CA SER A 51 17.12 19.88 -35.40
C SER A 51 17.18 18.70 -36.35
N ARG A 52 17.06 19.01 -37.65
CA ARG A 52 17.39 18.09 -38.73
C ARG A 52 18.85 17.69 -38.61
N PHE A 53 19.07 16.38 -38.57
CA PHE A 53 20.34 15.72 -38.82
C PHE A 53 20.68 15.92 -40.31
N ASP A 54 21.76 16.64 -40.62
CA ASP A 54 22.72 16.23 -41.65
C ASP A 54 23.93 17.18 -41.72
N SER A 55 25.13 16.56 -41.70
CA SER A 55 26.46 17.08 -42.09
C SER A 55 27.00 18.29 -41.30
N GLN A 56 28.12 18.27 -40.57
CA GLN A 56 29.49 17.78 -40.84
C GLN A 56 30.29 18.21 -39.57
N ILE A 57 31.15 17.45 -38.87
CA ILE A 57 32.50 16.96 -39.19
C ILE A 57 32.96 16.06 -38.02
N GLU A 58 33.85 15.12 -38.37
CA GLU A 58 34.53 14.09 -37.60
C GLU A 58 35.26 14.54 -36.30
N ASP A 59 35.53 13.52 -35.48
CA ASP A 59 36.50 13.44 -34.37
C ASP A 59 36.16 14.10 -33.02
N ALA A 60 35.33 13.41 -32.23
CA ALA A 60 35.69 12.99 -30.87
C ALA A 60 34.54 12.16 -30.27
N PHE A 61 34.89 11.12 -29.50
CA PHE A 61 34.00 10.18 -28.78
C PHE A 61 33.54 8.95 -29.57
N ALA A 62 34.47 8.01 -29.72
CA ALA A 62 34.14 6.60 -29.90
C ALA A 62 33.61 6.01 -28.57
N PRO A 63 32.44 5.36 -28.54
CA PRO A 63 32.01 4.55 -27.40
C PRO A 63 32.75 3.20 -27.38
N PRO A 64 33.02 2.60 -26.20
CA PRO A 64 33.65 1.28 -26.11
C PRO A 64 32.71 0.17 -26.61
N PRO A 65 33.24 -0.99 -27.06
CA PRO A 65 32.44 -2.01 -27.72
C PRO A 65 31.45 -2.71 -26.75
N PRO A 66 30.32 -3.22 -27.27
CA PRO A 66 29.26 -3.79 -26.45
C PRO A 66 29.69 -5.14 -25.86
N GLY A 67 29.92 -5.17 -24.54
CA GLY A 67 29.95 -6.41 -23.78
C GLY A 67 28.56 -7.04 -23.74
N LYS A 68 28.44 -8.32 -24.08
CA LYS A 68 27.21 -9.12 -23.94
C LYS A 68 26.68 -8.99 -22.51
N VAL A 69 25.59 -8.26 -22.33
CA VAL A 69 24.75 -8.34 -21.12
C VAL A 69 23.74 -9.45 -21.37
N THR A 70 23.93 -10.57 -20.68
CA THR A 70 22.97 -11.68 -20.67
C THR A 70 22.04 -11.44 -19.50
N PHE A 71 20.75 -11.23 -19.75
CA PHE A 71 19.75 -11.17 -18.69
C PHE A 71 19.38 -12.59 -18.29
N THR A 72 19.76 -13.00 -17.09
CA THR A 72 19.28 -14.25 -16.49
C THR A 72 18.02 -13.96 -15.68
N THR A 73 16.89 -14.48 -16.15
CA THR A 73 15.64 -14.55 -15.38
C THR A 73 15.72 -15.75 -14.45
N SER A 74 16.17 -15.53 -13.21
CA SER A 74 16.02 -16.50 -12.12
C SER A 74 15.34 -15.79 -10.95
N PRO A 75 14.32 -16.40 -10.31
CA PRO A 75 13.69 -15.81 -9.14
C PRO A 75 14.68 -15.79 -7.98
N ALA A 76 14.80 -14.64 -7.31
CA ALA A 76 15.68 -14.49 -6.16
C ALA A 76 15.18 -15.39 -5.02
N THR A 77 16.06 -16.24 -4.50
CA THR A 77 15.80 -17.05 -3.30
C THR A 77 16.70 -16.58 -2.17
N LEU A 78 16.30 -16.87 -0.92
CA LEU A 78 17.03 -16.47 0.31
C LEU A 78 18.50 -16.91 0.38
N GLN A 79 18.96 -17.79 -0.52
CA GLN A 79 20.36 -18.22 -0.63
C GLN A 79 21.25 -17.28 -1.47
N ASP A 80 20.68 -16.36 -2.24
CA ASP A 80 21.45 -15.40 -3.06
C ASP A 80 22.04 -14.24 -2.23
N LEU A 81 21.88 -14.26 -0.90
CA LEU A 81 22.31 -13.22 0.04
C LEU A 81 23.74 -13.40 0.59
N GLU A 82 24.47 -14.45 0.22
CA GLU A 82 25.83 -14.69 0.76
C GLU A 82 26.99 -14.25 -0.17
N ASP A 83 26.76 -14.04 -1.47
CA ASP A 83 27.82 -13.59 -2.39
C ASP A 83 27.73 -12.09 -2.69
N GLY A 84 28.01 -11.29 -1.67
CA GLY A 84 28.37 -9.89 -1.82
C GLY A 84 29.74 -9.76 -2.52
N SER A 85 29.73 -9.66 -3.85
CA SER A 85 30.90 -9.36 -4.68
C SER A 85 31.55 -8.04 -4.25
N SER A 86 32.57 -8.13 -3.40
CA SER A 86 33.47 -7.04 -3.06
C SER A 86 34.57 -6.96 -4.12
N THR A 87 34.60 -5.88 -4.89
CA THR A 87 35.78 -5.50 -5.67
C THR A 87 36.74 -4.71 -4.77
N VAL A 88 37.52 -5.44 -3.96
CA VAL A 88 38.73 -4.88 -3.35
C VAL A 88 39.92 -5.67 -3.86
N LEU A 89 40.73 -4.99 -4.67
CA LEU A 89 42.01 -5.48 -5.16
C LEU A 89 43.00 -5.61 -3.99
N GLY A 90 43.41 -6.85 -3.71
CA GLY A 90 44.78 -7.22 -3.37
C GLY A 90 45.21 -7.08 -1.91
N LEU A 91 45.22 -8.20 -1.16
CA LEU A 91 46.43 -8.94 -0.77
C LEU A 91 46.05 -10.04 0.26
N ASP A 92 46.19 -11.29 -0.16
CA ASP A 92 46.19 -12.51 0.68
C ASP A 92 47.62 -12.78 1.22
N PRO A 93 47.90 -13.67 2.22
CA PRO A 93 47.18 -14.95 2.44
C PRO A 93 47.01 -15.51 3.88
N LYS A 94 45.94 -16.32 4.04
CA LYS A 94 45.85 -17.67 4.66
C LYS A 94 45.63 -17.90 6.19
N PRO A 95 45.14 -19.12 6.59
CA PRO A 95 43.97 -19.27 7.46
C PRO A 95 44.17 -20.21 8.69
N LYS A 96 43.17 -20.34 9.55
CA LYS A 96 42.94 -21.48 10.48
C LYS A 96 41.42 -21.64 10.62
N ILE A 97 40.75 -22.62 10.00
CA ILE A 97 40.57 -24.02 10.43
C ILE A 97 40.37 -24.14 11.95
N PHE A 98 39.14 -24.40 12.39
CA PHE A 98 38.86 -25.34 13.49
C PHE A 98 37.48 -26.00 13.31
N ASP A 99 37.52 -27.32 13.43
CA ASP A 99 36.45 -28.31 13.23
C ASP A 99 35.44 -28.42 14.38
N LEU A 100 34.24 -28.87 13.97
CA LEU A 100 33.25 -29.77 14.59
C LEU A 100 33.04 -29.85 16.12
N GLY A 101 31.75 -29.85 16.47
CA GLY A 101 31.23 -30.53 17.66
C GLY A 101 29.72 -30.70 17.62
N ALA A 102 29.24 -31.83 17.12
CA ALA A 102 27.84 -32.25 17.18
C ALA A 102 27.46 -32.74 18.58
N ALA A 103 26.26 -32.40 19.08
CA ALA A 103 25.25 -33.37 19.58
C ALA A 103 24.05 -32.70 20.27
N SER A 104 22.87 -33.05 19.73
CA SER A 104 21.63 -33.46 20.40
C SER A 104 20.72 -32.46 21.14
N THR A 105 19.50 -32.39 20.59
CA THR A 105 18.17 -32.47 21.22
C THR A 105 17.69 -31.30 22.09
N GLY A 106 16.75 -30.56 21.52
CA GLY A 106 15.80 -29.70 22.22
C GLY A 106 14.86 -29.05 21.22
N VAL A 107 13.71 -29.69 20.98
CA VAL A 107 12.59 -29.07 20.28
C VAL A 107 12.03 -28.00 21.21
N GLU A 108 12.61 -26.81 21.15
CA GLU A 108 11.95 -25.60 21.63
C GLU A 108 11.35 -24.90 20.42
N SER A 109 10.02 -24.84 20.43
CA SER A 109 9.23 -23.96 19.58
C SER A 109 9.81 -22.55 19.68
N SER A 110 10.49 -22.13 18.62
CA SER A 110 11.07 -20.80 18.46
C SER A 110 9.95 -19.77 18.45
N LYS A 111 9.51 -19.34 19.63
CA LYS A 111 8.89 -18.03 19.79
C LYS A 111 9.92 -17.05 19.24
N SER A 112 9.57 -16.37 18.14
CA SER A 112 10.33 -15.27 17.57
C SER A 112 10.79 -14.37 18.72
N GLN A 113 12.08 -14.43 19.05
CA GLN A 113 12.68 -13.50 20.00
C GLN A 113 12.57 -12.15 19.33
N VAL A 114 11.65 -11.33 19.82
CA VAL A 114 11.56 -9.92 19.44
C VAL A 114 12.89 -9.31 19.86
N PHE A 115 13.79 -9.15 18.89
CA PHE A 115 15.09 -8.56 19.11
C PHE A 115 14.86 -7.10 19.50
N VAL A 116 15.29 -6.73 20.71
CA VAL A 116 15.25 -5.34 21.16
C VAL A 116 16.59 -4.72 20.78
N PRO A 117 16.61 -3.65 19.96
CA PRO A 117 17.86 -2.98 19.62
C PRO A 117 18.58 -2.50 20.88
N THR A 118 19.85 -2.88 21.03
CA THR A 118 20.70 -2.47 22.16
C THR A 118 21.79 -1.46 21.75
N GLY A 119 21.94 -1.19 20.45
CA GLY A 119 22.92 -0.24 19.92
C GLY A 119 22.43 1.22 20.02
N GLU A 120 23.31 2.17 19.73
CA GLU A 120 22.90 3.57 19.58
C GLU A 120 22.08 3.78 18.30
N VAL A 121 21.08 4.67 18.35
CA VAL A 121 20.30 5.03 17.16
C VAL A 121 21.22 5.70 16.13
N PRO A 122 21.27 5.22 14.87
CA PRO A 122 22.13 5.78 13.83
C PRO A 122 21.73 7.22 13.48
N ASP A 123 22.72 8.04 13.10
CA ASP A 123 22.45 9.41 12.64
C ASP A 123 21.81 9.43 11.23
N ALA A 124 20.87 10.34 11.02
CA ALA A 124 20.21 10.52 9.74
C ALA A 124 21.21 10.94 8.65
N ARG A 125 21.14 10.28 7.50
CA ARG A 125 21.88 10.67 6.29
C ARG A 125 21.01 11.55 5.40
N GLU A 126 21.64 12.39 4.58
CA GLU A 126 20.92 13.14 3.55
C GLU A 126 20.26 12.15 2.58
N VAL A 127 18.94 12.21 2.49
CA VAL A 127 18.16 11.43 1.53
C VAL A 127 18.15 12.18 0.20
N GLY A 128 18.36 11.48 -0.90
CA GLY A 128 18.36 12.10 -2.24
C GLY A 128 17.03 12.79 -2.54
N TYR A 129 17.08 13.97 -3.16
CA TYR A 129 15.95 14.88 -3.44
C TYR A 129 14.71 14.23 -4.11
N ARG A 130 14.83 13.03 -4.68
CA ARG A 130 13.74 12.32 -5.38
C ARG A 130 13.04 11.23 -4.56
N GLN A 131 13.49 10.95 -3.35
CA GLN A 131 12.90 9.92 -2.51
C GLN A 131 12.05 10.58 -1.42
N VAL A 132 10.74 10.61 -1.65
CA VAL A 132 9.76 11.11 -0.66
C VAL A 132 9.13 9.89 -0.02
N ASN A 133 9.65 9.51 1.14
CA ASN A 133 9.13 8.43 1.94
C ASN A 133 8.25 9.01 3.06
N PRO A 134 7.13 8.36 3.43
CA PRO A 134 6.39 8.73 4.61
C PRO A 134 7.31 8.70 5.83
N MET A 135 7.23 9.73 6.65
CA MET A 135 8.03 9.85 7.85
C MET A 135 7.31 10.71 8.89
N PHE A 136 7.72 10.57 10.16
CA PHE A 136 7.38 11.52 11.21
C PHE A 136 8.55 11.73 12.18
N GLU A 137 8.52 12.84 12.91
CA GLU A 137 9.51 13.15 13.95
C GLU A 137 8.93 12.88 15.34
N SER A 138 9.79 12.51 16.27
CA SER A 138 9.44 12.34 17.68
C SER A 138 10.50 12.91 18.60
N CYS A 139 10.07 13.48 19.72
CA CYS A 139 10.93 13.95 20.80
C CYS A 139 11.06 12.91 21.93
N GLU A 140 10.39 11.77 21.80
CA GLU A 140 10.42 10.69 22.79
C GLU A 140 11.72 9.89 22.73
N PRO A 141 12.09 9.19 23.81
CA PRO A 141 13.21 8.25 23.80
C PRO A 141 13.03 7.13 22.76
N ALA A 142 14.13 6.68 22.16
CA ALA A 142 14.12 5.67 21.09
C ALA A 142 13.40 4.38 21.46
N ASP A 143 13.56 3.93 22.71
CA ASP A 143 12.92 2.72 23.24
C ASP A 143 11.40 2.89 23.40
N VAL A 144 10.92 4.11 23.67
CA VAL A 144 9.50 4.43 23.72
C VAL A 144 8.93 4.42 22.31
N ILE A 145 9.61 5.06 21.36
CA ILE A 145 9.22 5.08 19.94
C ILE A 145 9.13 3.65 19.41
N PHE A 146 10.16 2.84 19.63
CA PHE A 146 10.26 1.47 19.14
C PHE A 146 9.15 0.58 19.72
N ARG A 147 8.84 0.70 21.01
CA ARG A 147 7.73 -0.05 21.64
C ARG A 147 6.36 0.36 21.11
N THR A 148 6.16 1.65 20.87
CA THR A 148 4.90 2.16 20.31
C THR A 148 4.72 1.69 18.86
N LEU A 149 5.77 1.76 18.03
CA LEU A 149 5.77 1.20 16.67
C LEU A 149 5.45 -0.30 16.68
N HIS A 150 6.09 -1.08 17.56
CA HIS A 150 5.82 -2.51 17.69
C HIS A 150 4.33 -2.77 18.02
N LYS A 151 3.74 -1.97 18.92
CA LYS A 151 2.31 -2.07 19.24
C LYS A 151 1.43 -1.71 18.04
N ALA A 152 1.75 -0.61 17.35
CA ALA A 152 1.01 -0.12 16.19
C ALA A 152 1.04 -1.13 15.03
N MET A 153 2.21 -1.68 14.71
CA MET A 153 2.36 -2.70 13.66
C MET A 153 1.57 -3.97 13.99
N ARG A 154 1.61 -4.43 15.24
CA ARG A 154 0.79 -5.58 15.68
C ARG A 154 -0.71 -5.30 15.59
N ALA A 155 -1.16 -4.08 15.89
CA ALA A 155 -2.57 -3.70 15.79
C ALA A 155 -3.09 -3.74 14.35
N GLN A 156 -2.21 -3.56 13.37
CA GLN A 156 -2.52 -3.61 11.93
C GLN A 156 -2.25 -4.99 11.29
N ASP A 157 -2.11 -6.06 12.09
CA ASP A 157 -1.74 -7.43 11.65
C ASP A 157 -0.47 -7.48 10.77
N VAL A 158 0.48 -6.58 11.02
CA VAL A 158 1.76 -6.56 10.31
C VAL A 158 2.70 -7.56 10.97
N GLU A 159 3.28 -8.44 10.17
CA GLU A 159 4.36 -9.33 10.57
C GLU A 159 5.68 -8.59 10.40
N PHE A 160 6.56 -8.62 11.40
CA PHE A 160 7.84 -7.92 11.30
C PHE A 160 8.93 -8.61 12.12
N SER A 161 10.16 -8.34 11.71
CA SER A 161 11.38 -8.69 12.41
C SER A 161 12.15 -7.43 12.75
N CYS A 162 12.98 -7.50 13.79
CA CYS A 162 13.71 -6.35 14.29
C CYS A 162 15.21 -6.62 14.19
N SER A 163 15.94 -5.62 13.75
CA SER A 163 17.39 -5.67 13.58
C SER A 163 18.10 -4.80 14.64
N PRO A 164 19.37 -5.10 14.97
CA PRO A 164 20.13 -4.35 15.99
C PRO A 164 20.38 -2.88 15.65
N ASP A 165 20.23 -2.50 14.39
CA ASP A 165 20.43 -1.18 13.81
C ASP A 165 19.17 -0.29 13.87
N TRP A 166 18.17 -0.67 14.68
CA TRP A 166 16.89 0.03 14.79
C TRP A 166 16.04 0.00 13.50
N THR A 167 16.27 -1.00 12.64
CA THR A 167 15.41 -1.32 11.49
C THR A 167 14.36 -2.36 11.89
N MET A 168 13.11 -2.16 11.47
CA MET A 168 12.05 -3.17 11.47
C MET A 168 11.73 -3.56 10.04
N ASP A 169 12.02 -4.79 9.65
CA ASP A 169 11.64 -5.33 8.34
C ASP A 169 10.26 -5.97 8.44
N ALA A 170 9.35 -5.52 7.58
CA ALA A 170 7.92 -5.72 7.76
C ALA A 170 7.25 -6.31 6.51
N TYR A 171 6.25 -7.14 6.77
CA TYR A 171 5.39 -7.79 5.81
C TYR A 171 3.92 -7.59 6.19
N ALA A 172 3.10 -7.19 5.22
CA ALA A 172 1.66 -7.10 5.39
C ALA A 172 0.94 -7.65 4.15
N LEU A 173 -0.23 -8.26 4.37
CA LEU A 173 -1.12 -8.72 3.31
C LEU A 173 -2.39 -7.86 3.33
N ILE A 174 -2.48 -6.90 2.41
CA ILE A 174 -3.61 -5.94 2.36
C ILE A 174 -4.44 -6.17 1.11
N ALA A 175 -5.72 -6.53 1.30
CA ALA A 175 -6.66 -6.82 0.21
C ALA A 175 -6.02 -7.71 -0.88
N ALA A 176 -5.44 -8.83 -0.43
CA ALA A 176 -4.73 -9.81 -1.23
C ALA A 176 -3.51 -9.32 -2.01
N GLU A 177 -2.88 -8.21 -1.61
CA GLU A 177 -1.59 -7.75 -2.12
C GLU A 177 -0.52 -7.79 -1.02
N GLU A 178 0.68 -8.26 -1.38
CA GLU A 178 1.81 -8.33 -0.45
C GLU A 178 2.52 -6.99 -0.42
N LEU A 179 2.77 -6.49 0.78
CA LEU A 179 3.60 -5.32 1.01
C LEU A 179 4.82 -5.74 1.81
N PHE A 180 6.00 -5.40 1.28
CA PHE A 180 7.26 -5.52 1.98
C PHE A 180 7.82 -4.11 2.15
N PHE A 181 8.08 -3.71 3.38
CA PHE A 181 8.60 -2.40 3.70
C PHE A 181 9.51 -2.49 4.92
N ASN A 182 10.21 -1.41 5.23
CA ASN A 182 10.91 -1.32 6.50
C ASN A 182 10.69 0.01 7.18
N VAL A 183 10.85 0.00 8.50
CA VAL A 183 10.76 1.19 9.35
C VAL A 183 12.11 1.39 10.00
N GLN A 184 12.68 2.59 9.87
CA GLN A 184 14.02 2.91 10.37
C GLN A 184 13.97 4.12 11.30
N LEU A 185 14.72 4.05 12.39
CA LEU A 185 14.88 5.17 13.32
C LEU A 185 16.23 5.83 13.08
N HIS A 186 16.21 7.15 12.87
CA HIS A 186 17.40 7.96 12.70
C HIS A 186 17.44 9.14 13.67
N ARG A 187 18.59 9.41 14.28
CA ARG A 187 18.81 10.59 15.10
C ARG A 187 19.09 11.81 14.22
N LEU A 188 18.40 12.92 14.46
CA LEU A 188 18.68 14.19 13.77
C LEU A 188 19.79 14.96 14.49
N ALA A 189 20.83 15.41 13.77
CA ALA A 189 22.07 15.93 14.37
C ALA A 189 21.90 17.18 15.28
N MET A 190 20.83 17.96 15.14
CA MET A 190 20.70 19.27 15.80
C MET A 190 19.68 19.32 16.94
N LYS A 191 18.90 18.26 17.14
CA LYS A 191 17.86 18.18 18.17
C LYS A 191 17.86 16.75 18.66
N SER A 192 17.62 16.48 19.93
CA SER A 192 17.43 15.12 20.45
C SER A 192 16.14 14.47 19.93
N THR A 193 15.86 14.65 18.64
CA THR A 193 14.68 14.26 17.88
C THR A 193 15.06 13.06 17.05
N ILE A 194 14.19 12.06 17.07
CA ILE A 194 14.31 10.86 16.27
C ILE A 194 13.32 10.99 15.11
N ARG A 195 13.83 10.75 13.91
CA ARG A 195 13.04 10.59 12.70
C ARG A 195 12.70 9.11 12.55
N VAL A 196 11.45 8.83 12.22
CA VAL A 196 10.96 7.50 11.84
C VAL A 196 10.67 7.52 10.34
N ASP A 197 11.39 6.72 9.57
CA ASP A 197 11.27 6.63 8.12
C ASP A 197 10.63 5.31 7.70
N PHE A 198 9.60 5.36 6.84
CA PHE A 198 8.96 4.18 6.26
C PHE A 198 9.40 4.02 4.81
N ASN A 199 10.04 2.92 4.44
CA ASN A 199 10.53 2.69 3.08
C ASN A 199 9.87 1.47 2.46
N LEU A 200 9.12 1.66 1.38
CA LEU A 200 8.58 0.57 0.57
C LEU A 200 9.72 -0.18 -0.13
N ARG A 201 9.73 -1.51 0.01
CA ARG A 201 10.65 -2.42 -0.70
C ARG A 201 9.99 -3.06 -1.90
N SER A 202 8.74 -3.50 -1.74
CA SER A 202 7.94 -4.12 -2.80
C SER A 202 6.45 -4.06 -2.45
N GLY A 203 5.59 -3.93 -3.46
CA GLY A 203 4.14 -3.90 -3.31
C GLY A 203 3.50 -2.64 -3.87
N ASP A 204 2.20 -2.50 -3.62
CA ASP A 204 1.39 -1.37 -4.07
C ASP A 204 1.63 -0.12 -3.22
N GLU A 205 1.99 0.99 -3.86
CA GLU A 205 2.34 2.24 -3.19
C GLU A 205 1.15 2.87 -2.46
N LEU A 206 -0.05 2.84 -3.05
CA LEU A 206 -1.24 3.43 -2.42
C LEU A 206 -1.62 2.66 -1.15
N LYS A 207 -1.59 1.32 -1.20
CA LYS A 207 -1.81 0.48 -0.01
C LYS A 207 -0.75 0.67 1.05
N PHE A 208 0.51 0.86 0.65
CA PHE A 208 1.60 1.17 1.57
C PHE A 208 1.39 2.53 2.27
N LEU A 209 0.98 3.56 1.53
CA LEU A 209 0.66 4.87 2.12
C LEU A 209 -0.51 4.76 3.10
N GLY A 210 -1.60 4.09 2.70
CA GLY A 210 -2.75 3.88 3.59
C GLY A 210 -2.41 3.09 4.86
N LEU A 211 -1.59 2.03 4.75
CA LEU A 211 -1.10 1.29 5.91
C LEU A 211 -0.24 2.17 6.82
N THR A 212 0.66 2.96 6.23
CA THR A 212 1.57 3.82 6.98
C THR A 212 0.80 4.89 7.75
N ASP A 213 -0.24 5.47 7.15
CA ASP A 213 -1.11 6.41 7.84
C ASP A 213 -1.86 5.76 9.01
N SER A 214 -2.34 4.52 8.85
CA SER A 214 -2.95 3.75 9.95
C SER A 214 -1.97 3.46 11.09
N ILE A 215 -0.74 3.06 10.77
CA ILE A 215 0.32 2.87 11.78
C ILE A 215 0.65 4.20 12.48
N ARG A 216 0.74 5.29 11.71
CA ARG A 216 1.06 6.63 12.22
C ARG A 216 -0.03 7.14 13.17
N LYS A 217 -1.31 6.90 12.88
CA LYS A 217 -2.44 7.22 13.78
C LYS A 217 -2.32 6.50 15.12
N GLU A 218 -2.00 5.21 15.11
CA GLU A 218 -1.72 4.44 16.33
C GLU A 218 -0.50 4.99 17.11
N CYS A 219 0.41 5.66 16.41
CA CYS A 219 1.59 6.32 16.98
C CYS A 219 1.36 7.79 17.35
N ARG A 220 0.13 8.31 17.34
CA ARG A 220 -0.18 9.72 17.63
C ARG A 220 0.43 10.25 18.94
N SER A 221 0.58 9.39 19.94
CA SER A 221 1.17 9.76 21.25
C SER A 221 2.65 10.16 21.18
N ILE A 222 3.37 9.70 20.14
CA ILE A 222 4.80 9.95 19.94
C ILE A 222 5.08 10.80 18.70
N ASP A 223 4.12 10.94 17.80
CA ASP A 223 4.24 11.72 16.57
C ASP A 223 4.10 13.22 16.87
N LYS A 224 5.18 13.96 16.66
CA LYS A 224 5.27 15.40 16.92
C LYS A 224 4.26 16.24 16.13
N ASP A 225 3.85 15.79 14.95
CA ASP A 225 2.87 16.51 14.13
C ASP A 225 1.43 16.24 14.57
N MET A 226 1.19 15.10 15.24
CA MET A 226 -0.15 14.68 15.65
C MET A 226 -0.43 14.86 17.14
N ILE A 227 0.60 15.04 17.97
CA ILE A 227 0.45 15.20 19.41
C ILE A 227 -0.38 16.45 19.74
N GLY A 228 -1.40 16.28 20.57
CA GLY A 228 -2.30 17.37 20.97
C GLY A 228 -3.36 17.77 19.94
N LEU A 229 -3.40 17.15 18.76
CA LEU A 229 -4.52 17.32 17.84
C LEU A 229 -5.75 16.54 18.34
N PRO A 230 -6.97 17.11 18.21
CA PRO A 230 -8.19 16.38 18.52
C PRO A 230 -8.29 15.14 17.63
N GLU A 231 -8.86 14.06 18.17
CA GLU A 231 -9.22 12.88 17.37
C GLU A 231 -10.38 13.27 16.47
N LEU A 232 -10.04 13.72 15.26
CA LEU A 232 -11.01 13.92 14.21
C LEU A 232 -11.34 12.52 13.69
N SER A 233 -12.56 12.06 13.94
CA SER A 233 -13.11 10.84 13.33
C SER A 233 -13.28 10.96 11.81
N PHE A 234 -13.00 12.14 11.25
CA PHE A 234 -12.98 12.41 9.82
C PHE A 234 -11.56 12.20 9.31
N ASP A 235 -11.33 10.99 8.85
CA ASP A 235 -10.04 10.54 8.41
C ASP A 235 -10.01 10.64 6.90
N ILE A 236 -9.72 11.85 6.40
CA ILE A 236 -9.81 12.19 4.97
C ILE A 236 -9.09 11.16 4.11
N LEU A 237 -7.98 10.58 4.57
CA LEU A 237 -7.22 9.52 3.88
C LEU A 237 -7.76 8.10 4.11
N ALA A 238 -8.36 7.80 5.28
CA ALA A 238 -9.09 6.54 5.43
C ALA A 238 -10.31 6.52 4.52
N ASP A 239 -10.96 7.64 4.22
CA ASP A 239 -12.05 7.68 3.25
C ASP A 239 -11.60 7.30 1.82
N TRP A 240 -10.34 7.55 1.44
CA TRP A 240 -9.78 7.07 0.16
C TRP A 240 -9.25 5.62 0.21
N SER A 241 -8.93 5.12 1.40
CA SER A 241 -8.28 3.82 1.62
C SER A 241 -9.23 2.74 2.16
N ALA A 242 -10.40 3.15 2.66
CA ALA A 242 -11.38 2.27 3.25
C ALA A 242 -12.10 1.49 2.15
N PRO A 243 -12.37 0.20 2.36
CA PRO A 243 -13.17 -0.61 1.44
C PRO A 243 -14.66 -0.23 1.44
N GLY A 244 -15.02 0.97 1.90
CA GLY A 244 -16.38 1.49 1.94
C GLY A 244 -16.65 2.38 0.73
N GLU A 245 -17.81 2.18 0.10
CA GLU A 245 -18.34 3.11 -0.90
C GLU A 245 -18.36 4.54 -0.31
N LEU A 246 -17.44 5.42 -0.75
CA LEU A 246 -17.46 6.86 -0.47
C LEU A 246 -18.87 7.45 -0.68
N PHE A 247 -19.58 6.91 -1.69
CA PHE A 247 -21.03 7.01 -1.85
C PHE A 247 -21.56 5.71 -2.47
N PRO A 248 -22.77 5.24 -2.11
CA PRO A 248 -23.38 4.09 -2.77
C PRO A 248 -23.42 4.27 -4.30
N GLY A 249 -22.70 3.44 -5.04
CA GLY A 249 -22.57 3.52 -6.49
C GLY A 249 -21.49 4.46 -7.06
N SER A 250 -20.61 5.07 -6.25
CA SER A 250 -19.56 5.98 -6.78
C SER A 250 -18.52 5.30 -7.67
N LEU A 251 -18.38 3.98 -7.56
CA LEU A 251 -17.43 3.15 -8.33
C LEU A 251 -18.11 1.96 -9.02
N SER A 252 -19.44 2.02 -9.18
CA SER A 252 -20.14 1.04 -10.02
C SER A 252 -19.74 1.26 -11.47
N VAL A 253 -19.18 0.24 -12.10
CA VAL A 253 -18.84 0.26 -13.53
C VAL A 253 -20.00 -0.31 -14.33
N ASP A 254 -20.03 0.01 -15.63
CA ASP A 254 -21.02 -0.59 -16.50
C ASP A 254 -20.75 -2.11 -16.68
N SER A 255 -21.80 -2.86 -17.02
CA SER A 255 -21.68 -4.31 -17.22
C SER A 255 -20.82 -4.68 -18.43
N GLN A 256 -20.60 -3.74 -19.36
CA GLN A 256 -19.76 -3.95 -20.53
C GLN A 256 -18.27 -3.98 -20.12
N GLU A 257 -17.84 -3.09 -19.24
CA GLU A 257 -16.49 -3.08 -18.66
C GLU A 257 -16.22 -4.39 -17.92
N LEU A 258 -17.15 -4.83 -17.07
CA LEU A 258 -17.03 -6.12 -16.37
C LEU A 258 -16.92 -7.29 -17.35
N SER A 259 -17.74 -7.33 -18.41
CA SER A 259 -17.66 -8.39 -19.41
C SER A 259 -16.33 -8.36 -20.18
N MET A 260 -15.79 -7.17 -20.48
CA MET A 260 -14.49 -7.04 -21.13
C MET A 260 -13.35 -7.57 -20.25
N LEU A 261 -13.35 -7.27 -18.95
CA LEU A 261 -12.37 -7.81 -18.01
C LEU A 261 -12.43 -9.34 -17.96
N LEU A 262 -13.63 -9.92 -17.91
CA LEU A 262 -13.81 -11.38 -17.90
C LEU A 262 -13.38 -12.05 -19.20
N LEU A 263 -13.60 -11.39 -20.34
CA LEU A 263 -13.11 -11.88 -21.63
C LEU A 263 -11.58 -11.91 -21.65
N GLU A 264 -10.95 -10.85 -21.13
CA GLU A 264 -9.49 -10.71 -21.14
C GLU A 264 -8.79 -11.68 -20.16
N ILE A 265 -9.39 -11.93 -18.99
CA ILE A 265 -8.94 -12.99 -18.05
C ILE A 265 -8.96 -14.38 -18.69
N ASN A 266 -9.98 -14.65 -19.51
CA ASN A 266 -10.14 -15.95 -20.17
C ASN A 266 -9.41 -16.04 -21.51
N SER A 267 -8.69 -14.99 -21.91
CA SER A 267 -7.93 -14.96 -23.16
C SER A 267 -6.48 -15.43 -22.94
N GLU A 268 -5.77 -15.73 -24.03
CA GLU A 268 -4.32 -16.00 -24.01
C GLU A 268 -3.51 -14.70 -23.89
N ALA A 269 -3.94 -13.79 -23.02
CA ALA A 269 -3.26 -12.51 -22.80
C ALA A 269 -1.89 -12.72 -22.15
N PRO A 270 -0.91 -11.82 -22.41
CA PRO A 270 0.38 -11.85 -21.74
C PRO A 270 0.24 -11.83 -20.21
N PRO A 271 1.19 -12.43 -19.46
CA PRO A 271 1.12 -12.51 -18.00
C PRO A 271 0.87 -11.18 -17.29
N PHE A 272 1.50 -10.10 -17.77
CA PHE A 272 1.31 -8.75 -17.22
C PHE A 272 -0.13 -8.25 -17.40
N THR A 273 -0.71 -8.44 -18.58
CA THR A 273 -2.10 -8.05 -18.86
C THR A 273 -3.07 -8.84 -17.99
N ARG A 274 -2.90 -10.17 -17.89
CA ARG A 274 -3.73 -11.01 -17.01
C ARG A 274 -3.67 -10.53 -15.56
N TYR A 275 -2.47 -10.18 -15.08
CA TYR A 275 -2.26 -9.65 -13.73
C TYR A 275 -3.03 -8.35 -13.49
N GLU A 276 -2.90 -7.35 -14.36
CA GLU A 276 -3.58 -6.06 -14.21
C GLU A 276 -5.10 -6.20 -14.29
N VAL A 277 -5.61 -7.03 -15.22
CA VAL A 277 -7.06 -7.29 -15.36
C VAL A 277 -7.60 -8.03 -14.13
N ALA A 278 -6.88 -9.03 -13.62
CA ALA A 278 -7.24 -9.74 -12.39
C ALA A 278 -7.23 -8.81 -11.17
N LYS A 279 -6.22 -7.94 -11.06
CA LYS A 279 -6.13 -6.91 -10.01
C LYS A 279 -7.32 -5.97 -10.06
N ARG A 280 -7.67 -5.48 -11.26
CA ARG A 280 -8.81 -4.60 -11.49
C ARG A 280 -10.14 -5.27 -11.14
N LEU A 281 -10.35 -6.52 -11.57
CA LEU A 281 -11.56 -7.28 -11.22
C LEU A 281 -11.69 -7.44 -9.70
N LYS A 282 -10.61 -7.79 -9.00
CA LYS A 282 -10.55 -7.91 -7.54
C LYS A 282 -10.93 -6.59 -6.84
N GLU A 283 -10.47 -5.45 -7.34
CA GLU A 283 -10.82 -4.13 -6.81
C GLU A 283 -12.29 -3.81 -7.03
N LEU A 284 -12.82 -4.08 -8.22
CA LEU A 284 -14.22 -3.82 -8.54
C LEU A 284 -15.19 -4.70 -7.75
N CYS A 285 -14.78 -5.92 -7.36
CA CYS A 285 -15.60 -6.82 -6.55
C CYS A 285 -15.71 -6.39 -5.08
N GLN A 286 -15.02 -5.34 -4.64
CA GLN A 286 -15.25 -4.76 -3.31
C GLN A 286 -16.61 -4.05 -3.22
N TYR A 287 -17.19 -3.66 -4.36
CA TYR A 287 -18.45 -2.93 -4.43
C TYR A 287 -19.65 -3.87 -4.64
N ASP A 288 -20.67 -3.74 -3.80
CA ASP A 288 -21.89 -4.57 -3.82
C ASP A 288 -22.61 -4.52 -5.17
N SER A 289 -22.66 -3.34 -5.78
CA SER A 289 -23.28 -3.10 -7.07
C SER A 289 -22.63 -3.94 -8.19
N ASN A 290 -21.30 -3.98 -8.22
CA ASN A 290 -20.53 -4.78 -9.17
C ASN A 290 -20.65 -6.27 -8.88
N ARG A 291 -20.63 -6.68 -7.60
CA ARG A 291 -20.84 -8.09 -7.21
C ARG A 291 -22.19 -8.60 -7.69
N ARG A 292 -23.27 -7.82 -7.50
CA ARG A 292 -24.61 -8.13 -8.01
C ARG A 292 -24.62 -8.20 -9.54
N ALA A 293 -24.01 -7.26 -10.24
CA ALA A 293 -23.93 -7.31 -11.71
C ALA A 293 -23.21 -8.58 -12.21
N LEU A 294 -22.13 -9.00 -11.54
CA LEU A 294 -21.40 -10.22 -11.88
C LEU A 294 -22.22 -11.48 -11.60
N ALA A 295 -22.93 -11.53 -10.47
CA ALA A 295 -23.75 -12.69 -10.09
C ALA A 295 -25.05 -12.81 -10.91
N ASP A 296 -25.69 -11.69 -11.25
CA ASP A 296 -27.01 -11.69 -11.90
C ASP A 296 -26.93 -11.68 -13.43
N LEU A 297 -25.95 -10.95 -14.01
CA LEU A 297 -25.88 -10.71 -15.46
C LEU A 297 -24.78 -11.50 -16.15
N LEU A 298 -23.65 -11.74 -15.46
CA LEU A 298 -22.44 -12.30 -16.05
C LEU A 298 -21.98 -13.61 -15.38
N LYS A 299 -22.87 -14.29 -14.65
CA LYS A 299 -22.54 -15.45 -13.79
C LYS A 299 -21.62 -16.47 -14.46
N GLU A 300 -21.99 -16.96 -15.64
CA GLU A 300 -21.23 -18.02 -16.32
C GLU A 300 -19.82 -17.57 -16.71
N GLN A 301 -19.69 -16.34 -17.23
CA GLN A 301 -18.39 -15.75 -17.60
C GLN A 301 -17.55 -15.50 -16.35
N PHE A 302 -18.18 -15.07 -15.26
CA PHE A 302 -17.50 -14.77 -14.01
C PHE A 302 -16.97 -16.04 -13.34
N VAL A 303 -17.79 -17.10 -13.26
CA VAL A 303 -17.37 -18.42 -12.76
C VAL A 303 -16.21 -18.96 -13.59
N THR A 304 -16.31 -18.87 -14.92
CA THR A 304 -15.23 -19.31 -15.82
C THR A 304 -13.95 -18.51 -15.58
N GLY A 305 -14.06 -17.19 -15.42
CA GLY A 305 -12.96 -16.29 -15.10
C GLY A 305 -12.28 -16.64 -13.77
N LEU A 306 -13.06 -16.84 -12.70
CA LEU A 306 -12.53 -17.24 -11.39
C LEU A 306 -11.84 -18.61 -11.46
N GLN A 307 -12.40 -19.57 -12.19
CA GLN A 307 -11.76 -20.87 -12.38
C GLN A 307 -10.45 -20.78 -13.17
N SER A 308 -10.37 -19.88 -14.16
CA SER A 308 -9.15 -19.60 -14.90
C SER A 308 -8.09 -19.02 -13.96
N MET A 309 -8.45 -17.99 -13.19
CA MET A 309 -7.57 -17.33 -12.23
C MET A 309 -7.07 -18.27 -11.12
N LEU A 310 -7.92 -19.20 -10.62
CA LEU A 310 -7.52 -20.18 -9.60
C LEU A 310 -6.51 -21.22 -10.12
N LYS A 311 -6.41 -21.40 -11.43
CA LYS A 311 -5.48 -22.33 -12.10
C LYS A 311 -4.31 -21.61 -12.75
N ASP A 312 -4.18 -20.31 -12.50
CA ASP A 312 -3.16 -19.47 -13.08
C ASP A 312 -1.77 -19.87 -12.57
N ASP A 313 -0.75 -19.68 -13.40
CA ASP A 313 0.64 -19.91 -13.05
C ASP A 313 1.19 -18.82 -12.11
N ASN A 314 0.56 -17.64 -12.11
CA ASN A 314 0.89 -16.56 -11.19
C ASN A 314 0.07 -16.65 -9.90
N GLU A 315 0.76 -16.94 -8.79
CA GLU A 315 0.13 -17.03 -7.46
C GLU A 315 -0.56 -15.74 -6.99
N ASP A 316 -0.18 -14.57 -7.52
CA ASP A 316 -0.87 -13.31 -7.20
C ASP A 316 -2.28 -13.28 -7.81
N ILE A 317 -2.43 -13.80 -9.03
CA ILE A 317 -3.73 -13.93 -9.70
C ILE A 317 -4.61 -14.94 -8.96
N VAL A 318 -4.02 -16.08 -8.55
CA VAL A 318 -4.71 -17.09 -7.72
C VAL A 318 -5.23 -16.45 -6.43
N ARG A 319 -4.38 -15.65 -5.77
CA ARG A 319 -4.72 -14.96 -4.53
C ARG A 319 -5.80 -13.89 -4.72
N PHE A 320 -5.79 -13.17 -5.84
CA PHE A 320 -6.87 -12.24 -6.23
C PHE A 320 -8.19 -12.98 -6.44
N ALA A 321 -8.18 -14.17 -7.02
CA ALA A 321 -9.39 -14.99 -7.19
C ALA A 321 -9.97 -15.42 -5.84
N ILE A 322 -9.12 -15.95 -4.94
CA ILE A 322 -9.52 -16.37 -3.60
C ILE A 322 -10.14 -15.19 -2.83
N TYR A 323 -9.48 -14.03 -2.87
CA TYR A 323 -10.00 -12.81 -2.23
C TYR A 323 -11.31 -12.34 -2.83
N THR A 324 -11.44 -12.41 -4.15
CA THR A 324 -12.69 -12.08 -4.84
C THR A 324 -13.82 -12.99 -4.36
N ILE A 325 -13.59 -14.30 -4.26
CA ILE A 325 -14.59 -15.26 -3.76
C ILE A 325 -14.94 -14.99 -2.29
N LEU A 326 -13.95 -14.66 -1.46
CA LEU A 326 -14.17 -14.28 -0.06
C LEU A 326 -15.09 -13.07 0.07
N ASN A 327 -15.03 -12.08 -0.82
CA ASN A 327 -15.94 -10.92 -0.80
C ASN A 327 -17.42 -11.29 -1.11
N PHE A 328 -17.68 -12.47 -1.69
CA PHE A 328 -19.04 -13.00 -1.82
C PHE A 328 -19.44 -13.87 -0.63
N ALA A 329 -18.49 -14.29 0.21
CA ALA A 329 -18.77 -15.16 1.35
C ALA A 329 -19.45 -14.43 2.53
N ASP A 330 -19.38 -13.10 2.57
CA ASP A 330 -20.16 -12.29 3.53
C ASP A 330 -21.67 -12.41 3.31
N ASP A 331 -22.11 -12.75 2.08
CA ASP A 331 -23.49 -13.13 1.77
C ASP A 331 -23.52 -14.58 1.26
N ILE A 332 -23.63 -15.51 2.21
CA ILE A 332 -23.63 -16.96 1.99
C ILE A 332 -24.65 -17.39 0.91
N SER A 333 -25.77 -16.68 0.77
CA SER A 333 -26.75 -16.98 -0.27
C SER A 333 -26.17 -16.75 -1.67
N THR A 334 -25.50 -15.61 -1.87
CA THR A 334 -24.84 -15.28 -3.14
C THR A 334 -23.66 -16.20 -3.46
N LEU A 335 -22.90 -16.66 -2.46
CA LEU A 335 -21.80 -17.60 -2.67
C LEU A 335 -22.30 -18.97 -3.15
N ASN A 336 -23.38 -19.47 -2.57
CA ASN A 336 -23.99 -20.73 -3.00
C ASN A 336 -24.58 -20.61 -4.41
N ASP A 337 -25.21 -19.46 -4.72
CA ASP A 337 -25.78 -19.17 -6.04
C ASP A 337 -24.71 -19.03 -7.12
N LEU A 338 -23.46 -18.71 -6.77
CA LEU A 338 -22.33 -18.65 -7.70
C LEU A 338 -21.92 -20.02 -8.27
N GLU A 339 -22.26 -21.12 -7.60
CA GLU A 339 -22.02 -22.51 -8.07
C GLU A 339 -20.59 -22.77 -8.57
N LEU A 340 -19.56 -22.47 -7.77
CA LEU A 340 -18.15 -22.67 -8.15
C LEU A 340 -17.77 -24.17 -8.20
N PRO A 341 -17.59 -24.77 -9.39
CA PRO A 341 -17.37 -26.21 -9.52
C PRO A 341 -16.01 -26.63 -8.99
N ARG A 342 -15.99 -27.68 -8.16
CA ARG A 342 -14.77 -28.29 -7.59
C ARG A 342 -13.89 -27.31 -6.79
N LEU A 343 -14.50 -26.27 -6.21
CA LEU A 343 -13.79 -25.30 -5.40
C LEU A 343 -13.08 -25.96 -4.19
N PRO A 344 -13.70 -26.88 -3.42
CA PRO A 344 -13.02 -27.53 -2.30
C PRO A 344 -11.81 -28.38 -2.70
N GLU A 345 -11.82 -29.02 -3.87
CA GLU A 345 -10.67 -29.74 -4.41
C GLU A 345 -9.58 -28.77 -4.86
N THR A 346 -9.96 -27.72 -5.61
CA THR A 346 -9.03 -26.70 -6.12
C THR A 346 -8.30 -26.00 -4.97
N LEU A 347 -8.99 -25.67 -3.87
CA LEU A 347 -8.36 -25.06 -2.69
C LEU A 347 -7.40 -26.01 -1.96
N ARG A 348 -7.70 -27.32 -1.93
CA ARG A 348 -6.78 -28.31 -1.38
C ARG A 348 -5.51 -28.43 -2.23
N ASP A 349 -5.66 -28.39 -3.54
CA ASP A 349 -4.51 -28.40 -4.46
C ASP A 349 -3.67 -27.12 -4.25
N ILE A 350 -4.28 -25.94 -4.15
CA ILE A 350 -3.58 -24.69 -3.86
C ILE A 350 -2.84 -24.75 -2.51
N LEU A 351 -3.49 -25.24 -1.45
CA LEU A 351 -2.88 -25.39 -0.12
C LEU A 351 -1.64 -26.29 -0.13
N THR A 352 -1.60 -27.29 -1.02
CA THR A 352 -0.49 -28.24 -1.11
C THR A 352 0.62 -27.80 -2.07
N LEU A 353 0.26 -27.12 -3.17
CA LEU A 353 1.19 -26.80 -4.27
C LEU A 353 1.76 -25.38 -4.23
N SER A 354 1.05 -24.43 -3.62
CA SER A 354 1.48 -23.03 -3.55
C SER A 354 2.84 -22.87 -2.85
N GLN A 355 3.67 -21.95 -3.35
CA GLN A 355 4.94 -21.58 -2.75
C GLN A 355 4.80 -20.36 -1.82
N LYS A 356 3.81 -19.50 -2.04
CA LYS A 356 3.56 -18.33 -1.20
C LYS A 356 2.69 -18.67 0.01
N GLU A 357 3.20 -18.39 1.21
CA GLU A 357 2.45 -18.59 2.46
C GLU A 357 1.19 -17.71 2.50
N SER A 358 1.22 -16.54 1.87
CA SER A 358 0.07 -15.63 1.77
C SER A 358 -1.10 -16.20 0.99
N THR A 359 -0.80 -16.90 -0.12
CA THR A 359 -1.79 -17.62 -0.93
C THR A 359 -2.36 -18.80 -0.14
N LYS A 360 -1.53 -19.55 0.60
CA LYS A 360 -1.99 -20.63 1.49
C LYS A 360 -2.88 -20.13 2.61
N LYS A 361 -2.52 -19.02 3.27
CA LYS A 361 -3.32 -18.39 4.34
C LYS A 361 -4.72 -18.07 3.82
N LEU A 362 -4.82 -17.33 2.71
CA LEU A 362 -6.11 -16.97 2.11
C LEU A 362 -6.91 -18.19 1.61
N ALA A 363 -6.25 -19.16 0.97
CA ALA A 363 -6.91 -20.40 0.54
C ALA A 363 -7.48 -21.18 1.72
N GLY A 364 -6.72 -21.25 2.82
CA GLY A 364 -7.12 -21.90 4.06
C GLY A 364 -8.31 -21.20 4.72
N ASP A 365 -8.34 -19.87 4.70
CA ASP A 365 -9.46 -19.10 5.23
C ASP A 365 -10.72 -19.30 4.40
N LEU A 366 -10.63 -19.24 3.06
CA LEU A 366 -11.76 -19.57 2.18
C LEU A 366 -12.24 -21.02 2.38
N TYR A 367 -11.32 -21.98 2.53
CA TYR A 367 -11.67 -23.37 2.78
C TYR A 367 -12.42 -23.54 4.11
N LYS A 368 -12.04 -22.83 5.17
CA LYS A 368 -12.79 -22.82 6.44
C LYS A 368 -14.17 -22.20 6.25
N THR A 369 -14.27 -21.08 5.54
CA THR A 369 -15.54 -20.38 5.32
C THR A 369 -16.54 -21.25 4.58
N ILE A 370 -16.12 -21.97 3.54
CA ILE A 370 -17.00 -22.88 2.79
C ILE A 370 -17.41 -24.09 3.65
N ASN A 371 -16.50 -24.68 4.43
CA ASN A 371 -16.81 -25.84 5.25
C ASN A 371 -17.59 -25.52 6.54
N ALA A 372 -17.59 -24.28 7.01
CA ALA A 372 -18.43 -23.86 8.12
C ALA A 372 -19.92 -23.78 7.74
N VAL A 373 -20.22 -23.82 6.43
CA VAL A 373 -21.55 -23.64 5.85
C VAL A 373 -22.20 -24.99 5.43
N CYS A 374 -21.42 -26.07 5.37
CA CYS A 374 -21.91 -27.45 5.18
C CYS A 374 -22.09 -28.16 6.52
#